data_AF-X1B5E0-F1
#
_entry.id   AF-X1B5E0-F1
#
_cell.length_a   1.000
_cell.length_b   1.000
_cell.length_c   1.000
_cell.angle_alpha   90.00
_cell.angle_beta   90.00
_cell.angle_gamma   90.00
#
_symmetry.space_group_name_H-M   'P 1'
#
loop_
_entity.id
_entity.type
_entity.pdbx_description
1 polymer ?
#
loop_
_entity_poly.entity_id
_entity_poly.type
_entity_poly.pdbx_seq_one_letter_code
_entity_poly.pdbx_strand_id
1 'polypeptide(L)' 'MGIQTGVNFKDLKIVQYSYVYRDVEGHAKLLEGMYNVPKFSIFEVKDGYTKYRGKKEPMSIKIAHGYMFNLN' A
#
# COMPACT_ATOMS: atom_id res chain seq x y z
N MET A 1 10.47 -30.18 22.68
CA MET A 1 11.15 -30.20 21.37
C MET A 1 10.41 -29.24 20.46
N GLY A 2 11.03 -28.11 20.10
CA GLY A 2 10.39 -27.03 19.36
C GLY A 2 10.21 -27.37 17.89
N ILE A 3 8.99 -27.23 17.37
CA ILE A 3 8.68 -27.39 15.95
C ILE A 3 9.09 -26.08 15.27
N GLN A 4 10.18 -26.13 14.52
CA GLN A 4 10.61 -25.05 13.64
C GLN A 4 9.74 -25.09 12.38
N THR A 5 8.70 -24.26 12.30
CA THR A 5 7.93 -24.06 11.06
C THR A 5 8.73 -23.13 10.14
N GLY A 6 9.52 -23.71 9.25
CA GLY A 6 10.14 -22.98 8.14
C GLY A 6 9.05 -22.49 7.18
N VAL A 7 8.85 -21.17 7.08
CA VAL A 7 8.00 -20.56 6.07
C VAL A 7 8.66 -20.78 4.71
N ASN A 8 8.05 -21.58 3.84
CA ASN A 8 8.51 -21.79 2.47
C ASN A 8 8.10 -20.57 1.62
N PHE A 9 9.04 -19.65 1.38
CA PHE A 9 8.84 -18.44 0.58
C PHE A 9 8.76 -18.69 -0.92
N LYS A 10 9.09 -19.89 -1.40
CA LYS A 10 9.23 -20.19 -2.83
C LYS A 10 7.90 -20.14 -3.58
N ASP A 11 6.81 -20.48 -2.89
CA ASP A 11 5.45 -20.56 -3.45
C ASP A 11 4.51 -19.48 -2.87
N LEU A 12 5.06 -18.50 -2.15
CA LEU A 12 4.28 -17.41 -1.58
C LEU A 12 3.85 -16.45 -2.70
N LYS A 13 2.70 -16.72 -3.33
CA LYS A 13 2.04 -15.77 -4.22
C LYS A 13 1.50 -14.61 -3.38
N ILE A 14 2.32 -13.57 -3.22
CA ILE A 14 1.87 -12.30 -2.67
C ILE A 14 0.97 -11.67 -3.72
N VAL A 15 -0.34 -11.71 -3.50
CA VAL A 15 -1.25 -10.88 -4.30
C VAL A 15 -1.12 -9.46 -3.76
N GLN A 16 -0.26 -8.67 -4.39
CA GLN A 16 -0.01 -7.29 -3.99
C GLN A 16 -1.12 -6.39 -4.54
N TYR A 17 -2.15 -6.15 -3.72
CA TYR A 17 -3.25 -5.25 -4.05
C TYR A 17 -2.93 -3.77 -3.77
N SER A 18 -1.71 -3.47 -3.33
CA SER A 18 -1.32 -2.11 -2.94
C SER A 18 0.10 -1.78 -3.42
N TYR A 19 0.22 -0.64 -4.09
CA TYR A 19 1.49 -0.11 -4.57
C TYR A 19 1.96 1.01 -3.64
N VAL A 20 3.28 1.07 -3.43
CA VAL A 20 3.91 2.12 -2.62
C VAL A 20 4.59 3.09 -3.57
N TYR A 21 4.11 4.33 -3.58
CA TYR A 21 4.66 5.42 -4.38
C TYR A 21 5.24 6.51 -3.49
N ARG A 22 6.34 7.12 -3.93
CA ARG A 22 6.91 8.30 -3.26
C ARG A 22 5.97 9.51 -3.38
N ASP A 23 5.34 9.67 -4.55
CA ASP A 23 4.32 10.67 -4.81
C ASP A 23 3.01 9.98 -5.16
N VAL A 24 2.17 9.82 -4.14
CA VAL A 24 0.87 9.17 -4.23
C VAL A 24 -0.12 10.01 -5.04
N GLU A 25 -0.06 11.34 -4.93
CA GLU A 25 -0.99 12.25 -5.61
C GLU A 25 -0.74 12.30 -7.11
N GLY A 26 0.54 12.38 -7.52
CA GLY A 26 0.93 12.34 -8.92
C GLY A 26 0.55 11.02 -9.59
N HIS A 27 0.80 9.90 -8.92
CA HIS A 27 0.44 8.58 -9.45
C HIS A 27 -1.08 8.36 -9.50
N ALA A 28 -1.83 8.82 -8.50
CA ALA A 28 -3.29 8.74 -8.53
C ALA A 28 -3.88 9.48 -9.74
N LYS A 29 -3.44 10.73 -9.99
CA LYS A 29 -3.87 11.51 -11.17
C LYS A 29 -3.50 10.85 -12.50
N LEU A 30 -2.30 10.26 -12.57
CA LEU A 30 -1.87 9.52 -13.76
C LEU A 30 -2.79 8.33 -14.02
N LEU A 31 -3.12 7.56 -12.98
CA LEU A 31 -4.01 6.41 -13.09
C LEU A 31 -5.44 6.81 -13.48
N GLU A 32 -5.97 7.90 -12.91
CA GLU A 32 -7.26 8.49 -13.32
C GLU A 32 -7.30 8.78 -14.83
N GLY A 33 -6.25 9.41 -15.36
CA GLY A 33 -6.16 9.73 -16.78
C GLY A 33 -5.94 8.53 -17.69
N MET A 34 -5.11 7.56 -17.29
CA MET A 34 -4.77 6.40 -18.10
C MET A 34 -5.89 5.37 -18.20
N TYR A 35 -6.62 5.15 -17.11
CA TYR A 35 -7.60 4.07 -17.00
C TYR A 35 -9.04 4.55 -16.95
N ASN A 36 -9.29 5.86 -17.09
CA ASN A 36 -10.60 6.48 -16.94
C ASN A 36 -11.33 6.01 -15.67
N VAL A 37 -10.55 5.78 -14.59
CA VAL A 37 -11.07 5.29 -13.31
C VAL A 37 -11.63 6.45 -12.50
N PRO A 38 -12.59 6.19 -11.58
CA PRO A 38 -13.07 7.20 -10.65
C PRO A 38 -11.93 7.85 -9.87
N LYS A 39 -12.14 9.11 -9.48
CA LYS A 39 -11.16 9.85 -8.68
C LYS A 39 -10.80 9.10 -7.41
N PHE A 40 -9.51 9.05 -7.10
CA PHE A 40 -9.01 8.45 -5.87
C PHE A 40 -9.37 9.34 -4.67
N SER A 41 -9.84 8.73 -3.59
CA SER A 41 -9.96 9.37 -2.29
C SER A 41 -8.60 9.33 -1.59
N ILE A 42 -8.10 10.49 -1.15
CA ILE A 42 -6.78 10.59 -0.53
C ILE A 42 -6.94 10.84 0.97
N PHE A 43 -6.28 10.02 1.77
CA PHE A 43 -6.24 10.09 3.22
C PHE A 43 -4.80 10.25 3.68
N GLU A 44 -4.58 11.07 4.70
CA GLU A 44 -3.27 11.25 5.29
C GLU A 44 -3.32 10.91 6.77
N VAL A 45 -2.49 9.95 7.18
CA VAL A 45 -2.22 9.67 8.58
C VAL A 45 -0.98 10.46 8.95
N LYS A 46 -1.18 11.57 9.68
CA LYS A 46 -0.12 12.40 10.25
C LYS A 46 0.22 11.92 11.65
N ASP A 47 1.46 12.14 12.06
CA ASP A 47 1.93 11.92 13.44
C ASP A 47 1.82 10.45 13.92
N GLY A 48 1.84 9.52 12.96
CA GLY A 48 1.97 8.10 13.26
C GLY A 48 3.37 7.80 13.79
N TYR A 49 3.48 6.75 14.61
CA TYR A 49 4.77 6.21 15.02
C TYR A 49 4.88 4.77 14.54
N THR A 50 5.95 4.47 13.81
CA THR A 50 6.25 3.10 13.42
C THR A 50 7.50 2.61 14.17
N LYS A 51 7.50 1.33 14.54
CA LYS A 51 8.67 0.70 15.16
C LYS A 51 9.51 0.05 14.07
N TYR A 52 10.60 0.71 13.66
CA TYR A 52 11.53 0.19 12.67
C TYR A 52 12.88 -0.13 13.33
N ARG A 53 13.35 -1.38 13.20
CA ARG A 53 14.60 -1.87 13.84
C ARG A 53 14.72 -1.54 15.33
N GLY A 54 13.61 -1.60 16.05
CA GLY A 54 13.57 -1.34 17.50
C GLY A 54 13.45 0.14 17.90
N LYS A 55 13.56 1.08 16.96
CA LYS A 55 13.40 2.52 17.20
C LYS A 55 12.00 2.97 16.81
N LYS A 56 11.45 3.94 17.56
CA LYS A 56 10.21 4.63 17.20
C LYS A 56 10.60 5.76 16.25
N GLU A 57 10.14 5.65 15.01
CA GLU A 57 10.34 6.67 13.99
C GLU A 57 8.99 7.35 13.72
N PRO A 58 8.93 8.70 13.67
CA PRO A 58 7.74 9.39 13.23
C PRO A 58 7.49 9.08 11.76
N MET A 59 6.25 8.79 11.41
CA MET A 59 5.85 8.40 10.08
C MET A 59 4.55 9.09 9.70
N SER A 60 4.56 9.74 8.54
CA SER A 60 3.35 10.23 7.88
C SER A 60 3.12 9.39 6.63
N ILE A 61 1.91 8.85 6.49
CA ILE A 61 1.52 8.03 5.35
C ILE A 61 0.37 8.70 4.62
N LYS A 62 0.50 8.86 3.31
CA LYS A 62 -0.61 9.19 2.41
C LYS A 62 -1.09 7.94 1.70
N ILE A 63 -2.40 7.76 1.67
CA ILE A 63 -3.07 6.61 1.07
C ILE A 63 -4.06 7.13 0.05
N ALA A 64 -3.94 6.70 -1.21
CA ALA A 64 -4.95 6.91 -2.23
C ALA A 64 -5.77 5.62 -2.39
N HIS A 65 -7.09 5.73 -2.23
CA HIS A 65 -8.03 4.64 -2.39
C HIS A 65 -8.99 4.93 -3.54
N GLY A 66 -8.96 4.08 -4.56
CA GLY A 66 -9.84 4.16 -5.71
C GLY A 66 -10.83 3.01 -5.72
N TYR A 67 -12.04 3.25 -6.20
CA TYR A 67 -13.00 2.20 -6.50
C TYR A 67 -12.93 1.89 -7.99
N MET A 68 -12.67 0.64 -8.37
CA MET A 68 -12.89 0.19 -9.72
C MET A 68 -14.36 -0.18 -9.88
N PHE A 69 -15.14 0.64 -10.59
CA PHE A 69 -16.46 0.23 -11.07
C PHE A 69 -16.26 -0.50 -12.40
N ASN A 70 -16.89 -1.67 -12.54
CA ASN A 70 -16.78 -2.65 -13.64
C ASN A 70 -15.51 -3.52 -13.64
N LEU A 71 -15.54 -4.61 -12.88
CA LEU A 71 -14.89 -5.86 -13.27
C LEU A 71 -15.95 -6.69 -14.01
N ASN A 72 -15.99 -6.58 -15.34
CA ASN A 72 -16.68 -7.55 -16.21
C ASN A 72 -15.64 -8.52 -16.76
#